data_AF-A0A316MTU0-F1
#
_entry.id   AF-A0A316MTU0-F1
#
_cell.length_a   1.000
_cell.length_b   1.000
_cell.length_c   1.000
_cell.angle_alpha   90.00
_cell.angle_beta   90.00
_cell.angle_gamma   90.00
#
_symmetry.space_group_name_H-M   'P 1'
#
loop_
_entity.id
_entity.type
_entity.pdbx_description
1 polymer ?
#
loop_
_entity_poly.entity_id
_entity_poly.type
_entity_poly.pdbx_seq_one_letter_code
_entity_poly.pdbx_strand_id
1 'polypeptide(L)'
;MNIILYKAPNCLRCNIVKSYLEANGIPYGKFDLADDKDIVNRFYRDNRARLYRNPEGVEFPMFHETEGDVILQGTGVVLAWLLAGGALDACVTRSDLLHGWISGLYVSQCPDGQEDKFIELIRLLSGGGLQVCLQSDGRRADLLEKILSERLAARVILNIPGPAALYPQAVGGEAGAEFAADLKKSVELVKAHPDHVIRIWLTPIREADGSLRWITPAEAGEAAKMVADACGDMMLPIGIQSCAEAPKGMEALDNLLPYRSKVRNFLPKAEIIKGEA
;
A
#
# COMPACT_ATOMS: atom_id res chain seq x y z
N MET A 1 27.25 3.95 -9.53
CA MET A 1 25.80 3.85 -9.74
C MET A 1 25.48 4.47 -11.10
N ASN A 2 25.10 3.65 -12.08
CA ASN A 2 24.71 4.13 -13.41
C ASN A 2 23.22 3.83 -13.65
N ILE A 3 22.41 4.89 -13.60
CA ILE A 3 20.95 4.87 -13.66
C ILE A 3 20.48 5.19 -15.07
N ILE A 4 19.46 4.45 -15.54
CA ILE A 4 18.71 4.77 -16.75
C ILE A 4 17.23 4.87 -16.40
N LEU A 5 16.61 6.00 -16.73
CA LEU A 5 15.19 6.24 -16.56
C LEU A 5 14.47 6.17 -17.91
N TYR A 6 13.58 5.19 -18.07
CA TYR A 6 12.69 5.10 -19.22
C TYR A 6 11.37 5.78 -18.87
N LYS A 7 10.94 6.73 -19.70
CA LYS A 7 9.76 7.56 -19.43
C LYS A 7 8.77 7.55 -20.59
N ALA A 8 7.52 7.82 -20.26
CA ALA A 8 6.51 8.21 -21.24
C ALA A 8 6.48 9.74 -21.42
N PRO A 9 6.05 10.24 -22.58
CA PRO A 9 5.82 11.66 -22.80
C PRO A 9 4.76 12.20 -21.82
N ASN A 10 4.97 13.42 -21.32
CA ASN A 10 4.08 14.12 -20.36
C ASN A 10 3.72 13.33 -19.08
N CYS A 11 4.59 12.39 -18.69
CA CYS A 11 4.39 11.54 -17.53
C CYS A 11 4.72 12.28 -16.21
N LEU A 12 3.68 12.66 -15.45
CA LEU A 12 3.83 13.27 -14.11
C LEU A 12 4.72 12.42 -13.19
N ARG A 13 4.39 11.12 -13.08
CA ARG A 13 5.12 10.11 -12.32
C ARG A 13 6.62 10.07 -12.62
N CYS A 14 6.98 10.22 -13.90
CA CYS A 14 8.36 10.24 -14.37
C CYS A 14 9.06 11.55 -14.00
N ASN A 15 8.34 12.67 -14.06
CA ASN A 15 8.87 13.98 -13.69
C ASN A 15 9.18 14.06 -12.19
N ILE A 16 8.42 13.40 -11.31
CA ILE A 16 8.72 13.36 -9.87
C ILE A 16 10.09 12.70 -9.62
N VAL A 17 10.33 11.52 -10.20
CA VAL A 17 11.63 10.83 -10.08
C VAL A 17 12.75 11.67 -10.67
N LYS A 18 12.52 12.25 -11.86
CA LYS A 18 13.47 13.15 -12.51
C LYS A 18 13.85 14.33 -11.61
N SER A 19 12.87 15.02 -11.05
CA SER A 19 13.10 16.17 -10.18
C SER A 19 13.88 15.79 -8.93
N TYR A 20 13.62 14.61 -8.35
CA TYR A 20 14.42 14.10 -7.24
C TYR A 20 15.89 13.86 -7.65
N LEU A 21 16.14 13.17 -8.77
CA LEU A 21 17.49 12.91 -9.26
C LEU A 21 18.25 14.21 -9.53
N GLU A 22 17.61 15.18 -10.20
CA GLU A 22 18.20 16.49 -10.52
C GLU A 22 18.49 17.31 -9.26
N ALA A 23 17.55 17.37 -8.30
CA ALA A 23 17.71 18.11 -7.05
C ALA A 23 18.85 17.57 -6.17
N ASN A 24 19.12 16.27 -6.26
CA ASN A 24 20.19 15.59 -5.51
C ASN A 24 21.48 15.43 -6.32
N GLY A 25 21.57 15.99 -7.53
CA GLY A 25 22.76 15.90 -8.37
C GLY A 25 23.14 14.47 -8.77
N ILE A 26 22.17 13.55 -8.82
CA ILE A 26 22.40 12.15 -9.16
C ILE A 26 22.43 12.01 -10.70
N PRO A 27 23.56 11.60 -11.30
CA PRO A 27 23.64 11.43 -12.75
C PRO A 27 22.75 10.27 -13.22
N TYR A 28 22.05 10.48 -14.34
CA TYR A 28 21.22 9.43 -14.94
C TYR A 28 21.11 9.61 -16.46
N GLY A 29 21.08 8.50 -17.19
CA GLY A 29 20.63 8.44 -18.57
C GLY A 29 19.10 8.43 -18.64
N LYS A 30 18.54 8.83 -19.78
CA LYS A 30 17.09 8.79 -20.00
C LYS A 30 16.76 8.41 -21.44
N PHE A 31 15.66 7.68 -21.61
CA PHE A 31 15.07 7.39 -22.91
C PHE A 31 13.57 7.72 -22.87
N ASP A 32 13.08 8.43 -23.87
CA ASP A 32 11.67 8.81 -23.98
C ASP A 32 10.94 7.86 -24.95
N LEU A 33 9.77 7.35 -24.57
CA LEU A 33 9.00 6.49 -25.46
C LEU A 33 8.62 7.15 -26.79
N ALA A 34 8.45 8.48 -26.82
CA ALA A 34 8.13 9.23 -28.03
C ALA A 34 9.32 9.27 -29.01
N ASP A 35 10.52 9.53 -28.50
CA ASP A 35 11.72 9.78 -29.32
C ASP A 35 12.60 8.52 -29.49
N ASP A 36 12.62 7.64 -28.49
CA ASP A 36 13.49 6.46 -28.36
C ASP A 36 12.71 5.14 -28.35
N LYS A 37 11.58 5.09 -29.07
CA LYS A 37 10.62 3.98 -29.07
C LYS A 37 11.26 2.59 -29.14
N ASP A 38 12.25 2.39 -30.01
CA ASP A 38 12.89 1.09 -30.21
C ASP A 38 13.75 0.67 -29.01
N ILE A 39 14.38 1.63 -28.33
CA ILE A 39 15.20 1.38 -27.13
C ILE A 39 14.29 1.02 -25.96
N VAL A 40 13.24 1.81 -25.74
CA VAL A 40 12.26 1.58 -24.65
C VAL A 40 11.56 0.22 -24.84
N ASN A 41 11.09 -0.09 -26.06
CA ASN A 41 10.42 -1.35 -26.36
C ASN A 41 11.35 -2.57 -26.27
N ARG A 42 12.65 -2.40 -26.58
CA ARG A 42 13.64 -3.47 -26.38
C ARG A 42 13.82 -3.75 -24.89
N PHE A 43 14.10 -2.70 -24.10
CA PHE A 43 14.26 -2.82 -22.66
C PHE A 43 13.04 -3.49 -22.00
N TYR A 44 11.83 -3.07 -22.36
CA TYR A 44 10.61 -3.70 -21.84
C TYR A 44 10.50 -5.18 -22.20
N ARG A 45 10.75 -5.55 -23.47
CA ARG A 45 10.64 -6.96 -23.93
C ARG A 45 11.64 -7.86 -23.22
N ASP A 46 12.87 -7.40 -23.08
CA ASP A 46 13.97 -8.15 -22.47
C ASP A 46 13.71 -8.36 -20.96
N ASN A 47 12.92 -7.48 -20.33
CA ASN A 47 12.66 -7.48 -18.89
C ASN A 47 11.19 -7.75 -18.52
N ARG A 48 10.39 -8.28 -19.44
CA ARG A 48 8.94 -8.51 -19.26
C ARG A 48 8.56 -9.38 -18.06
N ALA A 49 9.50 -10.19 -17.56
CA ALA A 49 9.27 -11.04 -16.37
C ALA A 49 9.38 -10.25 -15.06
N ARG A 50 10.04 -9.09 -15.08
CA ARG A 50 10.26 -8.19 -13.93
C ARG A 50 9.38 -6.94 -13.98
N LEU A 51 8.76 -6.68 -15.12
CA LEU A 51 7.93 -5.51 -15.38
C LEU A 51 6.46 -5.91 -15.53
N TYR A 52 5.58 -5.11 -14.96
CA TYR A 52 4.15 -5.29 -15.00
C TYR A 52 3.51 -4.47 -16.12
N ARG A 53 2.39 -4.98 -16.64
CA ARG A 53 1.53 -4.30 -17.59
C ARG A 53 0.10 -4.40 -17.10
N ASN A 54 -0.52 -3.26 -16.85
CA ASN A 54 -1.94 -3.20 -16.49
C ASN A 54 -2.80 -3.17 -17.77
N PRO A 55 -4.14 -3.24 -17.66
CA PRO A 55 -5.03 -3.16 -18.82
C PRO A 55 -4.87 -1.87 -19.66
N GLU A 56 -4.41 -0.76 -19.05
CA GLU A 56 -4.16 0.51 -19.72
C GLU A 56 -2.78 0.60 -20.39
N GLY A 57 -1.84 -0.31 -20.08
CA GLY A 57 -0.52 -0.37 -20.69
C GLY A 57 0.63 -0.60 -19.72
N VAL A 58 1.84 -0.28 -20.20
CA VAL A 58 3.07 -0.36 -19.40
C VAL A 58 3.09 0.82 -18.43
N GLU A 59 3.30 0.53 -17.15
CA GLU A 59 3.45 1.58 -16.15
C GLU A 59 4.83 2.24 -16.26
N PHE A 60 4.85 3.56 -16.12
CA PHE A 60 6.06 4.38 -16.10
C PHE A 60 6.18 5.14 -14.77
N PRO A 61 7.41 5.47 -14.34
CA PRO A 61 8.69 5.20 -15.00
C PRO A 61 9.12 3.72 -14.89
N MET A 62 9.93 3.26 -15.84
CA MET A 62 10.79 2.08 -15.64
C MET A 62 12.20 2.57 -15.32
N PHE A 63 12.83 1.95 -14.33
CA PHE A 63 14.12 2.34 -13.79
C PHE A 63 15.09 1.17 -13.92
N HIS A 64 16.34 1.46 -14.27
CA HIS A 64 17.41 0.48 -14.33
C HIS A 64 18.69 1.04 -13.71
N GLU A 65 19.16 0.41 -12.63
CA GLU A 65 20.51 0.62 -12.10
C GLU A 65 21.40 -0.52 -12.58
N THR A 66 22.31 -0.21 -13.51
CA THR A 66 23.09 -1.21 -14.26
C THR A 66 24.16 -1.94 -13.43
N GLU A 67 24.70 -1.29 -12.40
CA GLU A 67 25.75 -1.90 -11.56
C GLU A 67 25.21 -2.97 -10.62
N GLY A 68 23.97 -2.81 -10.14
CA GLY A 68 23.29 -3.76 -9.27
C GLY A 68 22.28 -4.65 -9.99
N ASP A 69 22.10 -4.50 -11.30
CA ASP A 69 21.01 -5.11 -12.09
C ASP A 69 19.63 -4.93 -11.43
N VAL A 70 19.37 -3.71 -10.94
CA VAL A 70 18.10 -3.38 -10.29
C VAL A 70 17.15 -2.80 -11.32
N ILE A 71 16.03 -3.48 -11.54
CA ILE A 71 14.96 -3.07 -12.45
C ILE A 71 13.68 -2.89 -11.66
N LEU A 72 13.15 -1.67 -11.69
CA LEU A 72 11.96 -1.25 -10.94
C LEU A 72 10.97 -0.54 -11.86
N GLN A 73 9.70 -0.55 -11.46
CA GLN A 73 8.62 0.08 -12.21
C GLN A 73 7.63 0.79 -11.28
N GLY A 74 7.39 2.07 -11.55
CA GLY A 74 6.48 2.92 -10.80
C GLY A 74 7.20 3.88 -9.84
N THR A 75 6.66 5.09 -9.69
CA THR A 75 7.32 6.19 -8.96
C THR A 75 7.59 5.87 -7.49
N GLY A 76 6.64 5.23 -6.79
CA GLY A 76 6.78 4.92 -5.37
C GLY A 76 7.97 4.01 -5.07
N VAL A 77 8.05 2.86 -5.75
CA VAL A 77 9.15 1.90 -5.58
C VAL A 77 10.50 2.46 -6.03
N VAL A 78 10.52 3.27 -7.10
CA VAL A 78 11.76 3.88 -7.59
C VAL A 78 12.30 4.91 -6.59
N LEU A 79 11.45 5.78 -6.04
CA LEU A 79 11.87 6.74 -5.02
C LEU A 79 12.26 6.05 -3.72
N ALA A 80 11.56 4.99 -3.32
CA ALA A 80 11.93 4.19 -2.15
C ALA A 80 13.34 3.60 -2.30
N TRP A 81 13.66 3.03 -3.47
CA TRP A 81 14.99 2.55 -3.79
C TRP A 81 16.06 3.64 -3.74
N LEU A 82 15.78 4.81 -4.31
CA LEU A 82 16.71 5.93 -4.31
C LEU A 82 16.98 6.48 -2.91
N LEU A 83 15.97 6.47 -2.02
CA LEU A 83 16.08 6.96 -0.64
C LEU A 83 16.73 5.93 0.30
N ALA A 84 16.47 4.64 0.09
CA ALA A 84 16.69 3.62 1.11
C ALA A 84 17.24 2.29 0.57
N GLY A 85 17.51 2.16 -0.72
CA GLY A 85 17.72 0.86 -1.35
C GLY A 85 16.51 -0.05 -1.11
N GLY A 86 16.75 -1.32 -0.78
CA GLY A 86 15.68 -2.26 -0.45
C GLY A 86 15.09 -2.12 0.97
N ALA A 87 15.52 -1.13 1.76
CA ALA A 87 15.11 -1.06 3.17
C ALA A 87 13.63 -0.66 3.36
N LEU A 88 12.93 -0.19 2.33
CA LEU A 88 11.51 0.14 2.38
C LEU A 88 10.63 -0.89 1.65
N ASP A 89 11.18 -2.01 1.17
CA ASP A 89 10.45 -3.02 0.38
C ASP A 89 9.29 -3.66 1.16
N ALA A 90 9.37 -3.67 2.49
CA ALA A 90 8.30 -4.16 3.35
C ALA A 90 7.08 -3.23 3.39
N CYS A 91 7.23 -1.93 3.11
CA CYS A 91 6.16 -0.95 3.29
C CYS A 91 5.82 -0.15 2.03
N VAL A 92 6.57 -0.35 0.94
CA VAL A 92 6.34 0.30 -0.36
C VAL A 92 6.20 -0.76 -1.43
N THR A 93 5.05 -0.77 -2.10
CA THR A 93 4.78 -1.62 -3.26
C THR A 93 4.44 -0.78 -4.48
N ARG A 94 4.32 -1.44 -5.62
CA ARG A 94 3.75 -0.81 -6.81
C ARG A 94 2.34 -0.30 -6.51
N SER A 95 1.98 0.81 -7.13
CA SER A 95 0.63 1.38 -7.03
C SER A 95 -0.31 0.64 -7.97
N ASP A 96 -1.49 0.29 -7.47
CA ASP A 96 -2.58 -0.21 -8.30
C ASP A 96 -3.52 0.91 -8.75
N LEU A 97 -3.40 2.12 -8.18
CA LEU A 97 -4.14 3.30 -8.61
C LEU A 97 -3.47 3.99 -9.80
N LEU A 98 -4.29 4.67 -10.62
CA LEU A 98 -3.89 5.42 -11.82
C LEU A 98 -4.42 6.87 -11.76
N HIS A 99 -4.32 7.62 -12.85
CA HIS A 99 -5.00 8.92 -13.04
C HIS A 99 -4.74 9.96 -11.94
N GLY A 100 -3.47 10.13 -11.56
CA GLY A 100 -3.05 11.13 -10.57
C GLY A 100 -3.08 10.64 -9.11
N TRP A 101 -3.51 9.41 -8.87
CA TRP A 101 -3.43 8.77 -7.56
C TRP A 101 -2.20 7.88 -7.42
N ILE A 102 -1.80 7.61 -6.18
CA ILE A 102 -0.81 6.60 -5.86
C ILE A 102 -1.18 5.83 -4.58
N SER A 103 -1.04 4.51 -4.63
CA SER A 103 -1.19 3.59 -3.48
C SER A 103 0.09 2.79 -3.24
N GLY A 104 0.00 1.71 -2.46
CA GLY A 104 1.15 0.85 -2.14
C GLY A 104 2.04 1.40 -1.04
N LEU A 105 1.49 2.17 -0.09
CA LEU A 105 2.21 2.77 1.03
C LEU A 105 1.61 2.27 2.35
N TYR A 106 2.35 1.48 3.12
CA TYR A 106 1.86 0.77 4.31
C TYR A 106 2.58 1.24 5.58
N VAL A 107 1.96 2.16 6.32
CA VAL A 107 2.53 2.80 7.52
C VAL A 107 3.02 1.77 8.54
N SER A 108 2.17 0.80 8.83
CA SER A 108 2.40 -0.21 9.87
C SER A 108 3.53 -1.19 9.55
N GLN A 109 3.94 -1.28 8.28
CA GLN A 109 5.01 -2.17 7.82
C GLN A 109 6.34 -1.44 7.62
N CYS A 110 6.40 -0.12 7.87
CA CYS A 110 7.66 0.61 7.81
C CYS A 110 8.67 -0.05 8.76
N PRO A 111 9.90 -0.36 8.34
CA PRO A 111 10.91 -0.87 9.26
C PRO A 111 11.40 0.20 10.22
N ASP A 112 11.82 -0.24 11.41
CA ASP A 112 12.40 0.64 12.42
C ASP A 112 13.63 1.38 11.89
N GLY A 113 13.70 2.69 12.13
CA GLY A 113 14.78 3.55 11.68
C GLY A 113 14.69 4.00 10.22
N GLN A 114 13.65 3.62 9.48
CA GLN A 114 13.38 4.11 8.12
C GLN A 114 12.24 5.14 8.04
N GLU A 115 11.69 5.57 9.17
CA GLU A 115 10.50 6.44 9.25
C GLU A 115 10.68 7.75 8.49
N ASP A 116 11.81 8.44 8.70
CA ASP A 116 12.05 9.73 8.07
C ASP A 116 12.18 9.60 6.55
N LYS A 117 12.74 8.48 6.05
CA LYS A 117 12.80 8.20 4.62
C LYS A 117 11.44 7.84 4.04
N PHE A 118 10.63 7.09 4.79
CA PHE A 118 9.27 6.77 4.38
C PHE A 118 8.40 8.04 4.32
N ILE A 119 8.52 8.94 5.29
CA ILE A 119 7.82 10.24 5.25
C ILE A 119 8.33 11.09 4.09
N GLU A 120 9.64 11.14 3.86
CA GLU A 120 10.21 11.88 2.73
C GLU A 120 9.73 11.36 1.38
N LEU A 121 9.62 10.04 1.22
CA LEU A 121 8.99 9.44 0.05
C LEU A 121 7.57 9.99 -0.16
N ILE A 122 6.75 10.00 0.89
CA ILE A 122 5.37 10.49 0.81
C ILE A 122 5.34 11.99 0.46
N ARG A 123 6.25 12.80 1.01
CA ARG A 123 6.40 14.23 0.65
C ARG A 123 6.72 14.41 -0.83
N LEU A 124 7.66 13.64 -1.36
CA LEU A 124 8.04 13.72 -2.78
C LEU A 124 6.86 13.36 -3.68
N LEU A 125 6.08 12.34 -3.32
CA LEU A 125 4.89 11.92 -4.07
C LEU A 125 3.79 12.98 -4.03
N SER A 126 3.41 13.43 -2.84
CA SER A 126 2.37 14.44 -2.64
C SER A 126 2.76 15.80 -3.23
N GLY A 127 3.98 16.27 -2.95
CA GLY A 127 4.53 17.52 -3.49
C GLY A 127 4.75 17.47 -4.99
N GLY A 128 4.94 16.27 -5.55
CA GLY A 128 4.95 15.99 -6.98
C GLY A 128 3.58 16.03 -7.65
N GLY A 129 2.51 16.31 -6.90
CA GLY A 129 1.14 16.47 -7.42
C GLY A 129 0.31 15.19 -7.46
N LEU A 130 0.76 14.09 -6.83
CA LEU A 130 -0.05 12.88 -6.72
C LEU A 130 -0.97 12.93 -5.50
N GLN A 131 -2.19 12.40 -5.66
CA GLN A 131 -3.10 12.14 -4.56
C GLN A 131 -2.68 10.83 -3.88
N VAL A 132 -2.10 10.93 -2.68
CA VAL A 132 -1.59 9.78 -1.93
C VAL A 132 -2.73 9.06 -1.20
N CYS A 133 -2.87 7.76 -1.47
CA CYS A 133 -3.68 6.83 -0.70
C CYS A 133 -2.77 6.03 0.25
N LEU A 134 -2.87 6.34 1.55
CA LEU A 134 -2.05 5.77 2.61
C LEU A 134 -2.80 4.62 3.29
N GLN A 135 -2.11 3.52 3.59
CA GLN A 135 -2.70 2.35 4.25
C GLN A 135 -2.05 2.07 5.61
N SER A 136 -2.86 1.68 6.58
CA SER A 136 -2.44 1.23 7.92
C SER A 136 -3.20 -0.04 8.31
N ASP A 137 -2.67 -0.81 9.25
CA ASP A 137 -3.34 -1.99 9.83
C ASP A 137 -3.66 -1.86 11.32
N GLY A 138 -3.51 -0.65 11.86
CA GLY A 138 -3.80 -0.33 13.26
C GLY A 138 -2.56 -0.30 14.15
N ARG A 139 -1.42 -0.82 13.69
CA ARG A 139 -0.13 -0.67 14.36
C ARG A 139 0.57 0.63 13.93
N ARG A 140 1.51 1.10 14.76
CA ARG A 140 2.36 2.28 14.49
C ARG A 140 1.55 3.57 14.37
N ALA A 141 0.68 3.80 15.35
CA ALA A 141 -0.21 4.96 15.36
C ALA A 141 0.54 6.30 15.50
N ASP A 142 1.74 6.28 16.08
CA ASP A 142 2.66 7.41 16.17
C ASP A 142 3.18 7.85 14.79
N LEU A 143 3.60 6.91 13.95
CA LEU A 143 4.06 7.21 12.60
C LEU A 143 2.90 7.69 11.73
N LEU A 144 1.72 7.07 11.87
CA LEU A 144 0.50 7.52 11.20
C LEU A 144 0.18 8.97 11.56
N GLU A 145 0.20 9.31 12.85
CA GLU A 145 -0.04 10.67 13.34
C GLU A 145 0.96 11.67 12.73
N LYS A 146 2.25 11.34 12.73
CA LYS A 146 3.31 12.18 12.14
C LYS A 146 3.01 12.49 10.67
N ILE A 147 2.69 11.46 9.86
CA ILE A 147 2.36 11.63 8.44
C ILE A 147 1.10 12.50 8.24
N LEU A 148 0.04 12.24 9.00
CA LEU A 148 -1.23 12.97 8.84
C LEU A 148 -1.13 14.43 9.32
N SER A 149 -0.29 14.72 10.31
CA SER A 149 -0.04 16.09 10.77
C SER A 149 0.55 16.99 9.68
N GLU A 150 1.26 16.40 8.72
CA GLU A 150 1.86 17.08 7.57
C GLU A 150 0.92 17.18 6.36
N ARG A 151 -0.30 16.63 6.46
CA ARG A 151 -1.34 16.65 5.41
C ARG A 151 -0.87 16.05 4.08
N LEU A 152 -0.07 14.99 4.16
CA LEU A 152 0.54 14.35 3.00
C LEU A 152 -0.35 13.29 2.33
N ALA A 153 -1.45 12.89 2.97
CA ALA A 153 -2.38 11.90 2.45
C ALA A 153 -3.65 12.57 1.91
N ALA A 154 -4.08 12.16 0.71
CA ALA A 154 -5.38 12.53 0.16
C ALA A 154 -6.49 11.57 0.62
N ARG A 155 -6.15 10.29 0.82
CA ARG A 155 -7.03 9.26 1.40
C ARG A 155 -6.24 8.42 2.40
N VAL A 156 -6.92 7.96 3.45
CA VAL A 156 -6.36 7.02 4.44
C VAL A 156 -7.26 5.79 4.60
N ILE A 157 -6.68 4.61 4.49
CA ILE A 157 -7.38 3.34 4.70
C ILE A 157 -6.80 2.62 5.91
N LEU A 158 -7.66 2.26 6.85
CA LEU A 158 -7.36 1.33 7.91
C LEU A 158 -7.87 -0.07 7.54
N ASN A 159 -6.94 -0.96 7.21
CA ASN A 159 -7.20 -2.35 6.88
C ASN A 159 -7.06 -3.21 8.14
N ILE A 160 -8.16 -3.73 8.67
CA ILE A 160 -8.12 -4.71 9.75
C ILE A 160 -8.08 -6.11 9.11
N PRO A 161 -6.93 -6.81 9.10
CA PRO A 161 -6.76 -8.06 8.37
C PRO A 161 -7.43 -9.27 9.06
N GLY A 162 -7.75 -9.14 10.35
CA GLY A 162 -8.27 -10.22 11.18
C GLY A 162 -8.12 -9.90 12.67
N PRO A 163 -8.39 -10.86 13.57
CA PRO A 163 -8.04 -10.71 14.98
C PRO A 163 -6.52 -10.67 15.17
N ALA A 164 -6.06 -10.13 16.30
CA ALA A 164 -4.64 -9.92 16.61
C ALA A 164 -3.75 -11.15 16.35
N ALA A 165 -4.26 -12.36 16.62
CA ALA A 165 -3.53 -13.62 16.42
C ALA A 165 -3.20 -13.94 14.95
N LEU A 166 -3.87 -13.31 13.98
CA LEU A 166 -3.63 -13.52 12.54
C LEU A 166 -2.74 -12.46 11.90
N TYR A 167 -2.30 -11.44 12.63
CA TYR A 167 -1.45 -10.38 12.07
C TYR A 167 -0.14 -10.90 11.46
N PRO A 168 0.62 -11.81 12.11
CA PRO A 168 1.84 -12.37 11.54
C PRO A 168 1.62 -13.04 10.18
N GLN A 169 0.51 -13.77 10.02
CA GLN A 169 0.16 -14.49 8.80
C GLN A 169 -0.44 -13.60 7.71
N ALA A 170 -1.10 -12.50 8.09
CA ALA A 170 -1.85 -11.65 7.16
C ALA A 170 -1.03 -10.47 6.62
N VAL A 171 -0.27 -9.80 7.49
CA VAL A 171 0.42 -8.54 7.16
C VAL A 171 1.90 -8.54 7.60
N GLY A 172 2.36 -9.63 8.22
CA GLY A 172 3.70 -9.71 8.81
C GLY A 172 3.82 -8.90 10.11
N GLY A 173 4.69 -9.35 11.01
CA GLY A 173 4.89 -8.74 12.33
C GLY A 173 3.75 -9.04 13.32
N GLU A 174 4.03 -8.89 14.60
CA GLU A 174 3.10 -9.26 15.68
C GLU A 174 2.21 -8.10 16.14
N ALA A 175 1.06 -8.44 16.71
CA ALA A 175 0.23 -7.54 17.51
C ALA A 175 0.71 -7.62 18.97
N GLY A 176 1.66 -6.74 19.33
CA GLY A 176 2.30 -6.71 20.65
C GLY A 176 1.42 -6.14 21.77
N ALA A 177 2.03 -5.94 22.95
CA ALA A 177 1.33 -5.48 24.17
C ALA A 177 0.59 -4.13 23.98
N GLU A 178 1.16 -3.21 23.21
CA GLU A 178 0.59 -1.87 22.96
C GLU A 178 -0.48 -1.86 21.87
N PHE A 179 -0.76 -3.00 21.23
CA PHE A 179 -1.58 -3.05 20.03
C PHE A 179 -3.00 -2.49 20.22
N ALA A 180 -3.64 -2.71 21.38
CA ALA A 180 -4.98 -2.18 21.62
C ALA A 180 -4.98 -0.64 21.69
N ALA A 181 -3.95 -0.02 22.29
CA ALA A 181 -3.82 1.42 22.36
C ALA A 181 -3.49 2.02 20.98
N ASP A 182 -2.60 1.37 20.24
CA ASP A 182 -2.24 1.72 18.86
C ASP A 182 -3.45 1.63 17.92
N LEU A 183 -4.23 0.56 18.01
CA LEU A 183 -5.43 0.36 17.22
C LEU A 183 -6.45 1.45 17.50
N LYS A 184 -6.70 1.76 18.77
CA LYS A 184 -7.61 2.84 19.18
C LYS A 184 -7.17 4.17 18.57
N LYS A 185 -5.90 4.55 18.75
CA LYS A 185 -5.36 5.81 18.22
C LYS A 185 -5.41 5.85 16.70
N SER A 186 -5.08 4.75 16.02
CA SER A 186 -5.18 4.64 14.56
C SER A 186 -6.61 4.84 14.07
N VAL A 187 -7.61 4.25 14.73
CA VAL A 187 -9.03 4.46 14.41
C VAL A 187 -9.41 5.93 14.58
N GLU A 188 -9.01 6.57 15.68
CA GLU A 188 -9.31 7.99 15.94
C GLU A 188 -8.70 8.91 14.87
N LEU A 189 -7.42 8.70 14.52
CA LEU A 189 -6.71 9.44 13.48
C LEU A 189 -7.37 9.28 12.10
N VAL A 190 -7.74 8.04 11.74
CA VAL A 190 -8.35 7.74 10.44
C VAL A 190 -9.76 8.31 10.35
N LYS A 191 -10.59 8.20 11.40
CA LYS A 191 -11.93 8.81 11.45
C LYS A 191 -11.89 10.33 11.30
N ALA A 192 -10.84 10.98 11.80
CA ALA A 192 -10.66 12.42 11.70
C ALA A 192 -10.25 12.89 10.29
N HIS A 193 -9.79 11.97 9.43
CA HIS A 193 -9.37 12.29 8.07
C HIS A 193 -10.61 12.46 7.13
N PRO A 194 -10.69 13.50 6.28
CA PRO A 194 -11.90 13.76 5.49
C PRO A 194 -12.29 12.66 4.50
N ASP A 195 -11.31 12.09 3.79
CA ASP A 195 -11.49 10.92 2.92
C ASP A 195 -10.83 9.72 3.60
N HIS A 196 -11.64 8.87 4.21
CA HIS A 196 -11.15 7.70 4.94
C HIS A 196 -12.01 6.46 4.74
N VAL A 197 -11.38 5.31 4.89
CA VAL A 197 -12.05 4.01 4.95
C VAL A 197 -11.50 3.23 6.13
N ILE A 198 -12.38 2.73 6.99
CA ILE A 198 -12.04 1.72 8.00
C ILE A 198 -12.76 0.45 7.58
N ARG A 199 -12.03 -0.65 7.42
CA ARG A 199 -12.62 -1.90 6.92
C ARG A 199 -11.99 -3.13 7.53
N ILE A 200 -12.79 -4.18 7.67
CA ILE A 200 -12.27 -5.55 7.74
C ILE A 200 -11.85 -5.93 6.31
N TRP A 201 -10.55 -6.10 6.11
CA TRP A 201 -9.95 -6.39 4.81
C TRP A 201 -9.70 -7.89 4.67
N LEU A 202 -10.61 -8.56 3.98
CA LEU A 202 -10.58 -10.00 3.77
C LEU A 202 -9.49 -10.33 2.75
N THR A 203 -8.31 -10.65 3.27
CA THR A 203 -7.17 -11.13 2.50
C THR A 203 -6.84 -12.56 2.86
N PRO A 204 -6.28 -13.33 1.91
CA PRO A 204 -5.77 -14.65 2.22
C PRO A 204 -4.61 -14.57 3.19
N ILE A 205 -4.62 -15.46 4.17
CA ILE A 205 -3.55 -15.61 5.14
C ILE A 205 -2.73 -16.85 4.80
N ARG A 206 -1.44 -16.78 5.12
CA ARG A 206 -0.50 -17.90 4.89
C ARG A 206 -0.40 -18.75 6.15
N GLU A 207 -0.73 -20.03 6.00
CA GLU A 207 -0.60 -21.02 7.06
C GLU A 207 0.85 -21.48 7.24
N ALA A 208 1.12 -22.15 8.36
CA ALA A 208 2.46 -22.65 8.71
C ALA A 208 3.01 -23.66 7.68
N ASP A 209 2.13 -24.40 7.00
CA ASP A 209 2.49 -25.33 5.92
C ASP A 209 2.69 -24.64 4.56
N GLY A 210 2.54 -23.30 4.52
CA GLY A 210 2.68 -22.48 3.33
C GLY A 210 1.41 -22.38 2.47
N SER A 211 0.34 -23.11 2.83
CA SER A 211 -0.95 -23.01 2.15
C SER A 211 -1.61 -21.64 2.40
N LEU A 212 -2.53 -21.26 1.51
CA LEU A 212 -3.31 -20.03 1.63
C LEU A 212 -4.76 -20.37 1.93
N ARG A 213 -5.37 -19.63 2.86
CA ARG A 213 -6.82 -19.67 3.09
C ARG A 213 -7.39 -18.29 3.32
N TRP A 214 -8.68 -18.13 3.07
CA TRP A 214 -9.41 -16.96 3.52
C TRP A 214 -9.56 -16.97 5.04
N ILE A 215 -9.59 -15.79 5.65
CA ILE A 215 -10.12 -15.69 7.02
C ILE A 215 -11.58 -16.14 7.02
N THR A 216 -12.04 -16.71 8.12
CA THR A 216 -13.40 -17.21 8.28
C THR A 216 -14.35 -16.09 8.72
N PRO A 217 -15.68 -16.27 8.56
CA PRO A 217 -16.65 -15.33 9.12
C PRO A 217 -16.53 -15.16 10.64
N ALA A 218 -16.16 -16.21 11.37
CA ALA A 218 -15.98 -16.15 12.81
C ALA A 218 -14.79 -15.26 13.19
N GLU A 219 -13.63 -15.46 12.54
CA GLU A 219 -12.43 -14.63 12.72
C GLU A 219 -12.71 -13.15 12.36
N ALA A 220 -13.48 -12.88 11.31
CA ALA A 220 -13.91 -11.51 10.99
C ALA A 220 -14.79 -10.89 12.10
N GLY A 221 -15.65 -11.70 12.74
CA GLY A 221 -16.41 -11.28 13.91
C GLY A 221 -15.51 -10.97 15.12
N GLU A 222 -14.48 -11.79 15.36
CA GLU A 222 -13.49 -11.54 16.42
C GLU A 222 -12.67 -10.28 16.15
N ALA A 223 -12.31 -10.01 14.89
CA ALA A 223 -11.68 -8.76 14.49
C ALA A 223 -12.57 -7.54 14.78
N ALA A 224 -13.87 -7.65 14.50
CA ALA A 224 -14.85 -6.61 14.82
C ALA A 224 -14.97 -6.38 16.33
N LYS A 225 -14.99 -7.46 17.12
CA LYS A 225 -14.97 -7.38 18.58
C LYS A 225 -13.72 -6.66 19.09
N MET A 226 -12.55 -7.03 18.57
CA MET A 226 -11.27 -6.41 18.92
C MET A 226 -11.28 -4.89 18.67
N VAL A 227 -11.80 -4.44 17.52
CA VAL A 227 -11.95 -3.01 17.21
C VAL A 227 -12.94 -2.34 18.16
N ALA A 228 -14.12 -2.94 18.39
CA ALA A 228 -15.14 -2.39 19.28
C ALA A 228 -14.62 -2.24 20.73
N ASP A 229 -13.93 -3.26 21.24
CA ASP A 229 -13.35 -3.27 22.58
C ASP A 229 -12.22 -2.23 22.71
N ALA A 230 -11.33 -2.13 21.73
CA ALA A 230 -10.24 -1.14 21.73
C ALA A 230 -10.75 0.30 21.69
N CYS A 231 -11.77 0.58 20.88
CA CYS A 231 -12.33 1.92 20.74
C CYS A 231 -13.36 2.28 21.82
N GLY A 232 -13.98 1.29 22.47
CA GLY A 232 -15.16 1.52 23.32
C GLY A 232 -16.36 2.05 22.53
N ASP A 233 -16.41 1.83 21.22
CA ASP A 233 -17.43 2.35 20.29
C ASP A 233 -18.04 1.21 19.47
N MET A 234 -19.13 0.64 19.97
CA MET A 234 -19.89 -0.40 19.26
C MET A 234 -20.63 0.15 18.02
N MET A 235 -20.76 1.47 17.89
CA MET A 235 -21.49 2.12 16.80
C MET A 235 -20.57 2.68 15.72
N LEU A 236 -19.29 2.29 15.75
CA LEU A 236 -18.30 2.61 14.73
C LEU A 236 -18.74 2.03 13.38
N PRO A 237 -18.95 2.86 12.35
CA PRO A 237 -19.15 2.38 10.99
C PRO A 237 -17.86 1.70 10.49
N ILE A 238 -17.99 0.51 9.90
CA ILE A 238 -16.86 -0.23 9.32
C ILE A 238 -17.28 -0.90 8.01
N GLY A 239 -16.40 -0.88 7.02
CA GLY A 239 -16.57 -1.61 5.77
C GLY A 239 -16.15 -3.07 5.89
N ILE A 240 -16.64 -3.90 4.97
CA ILE A 240 -16.18 -5.27 4.76
C ILE A 240 -15.90 -5.42 3.28
N GLN A 241 -14.70 -5.87 2.96
CA GLN A 241 -14.23 -5.92 1.58
C GLN A 241 -13.19 -7.03 1.40
N SER A 242 -13.24 -7.75 0.29
CA SER A 242 -12.21 -8.69 -0.14
C SER A 242 -11.19 -8.02 -1.07
N CYS A 243 -9.99 -8.59 -1.13
CA CYS A 243 -9.02 -8.18 -2.15
C CYS A 243 -9.57 -8.40 -3.56
N ALA A 244 -9.21 -7.53 -4.49
CA ALA A 244 -9.79 -7.49 -5.84
C ALA A 244 -9.52 -8.76 -6.65
N GLU A 245 -8.33 -9.35 -6.50
CA GLU A 245 -7.94 -10.59 -7.17
C GLU A 245 -7.61 -11.66 -6.14
N ALA A 246 -8.16 -12.87 -6.36
CA ALA A 246 -7.78 -14.04 -5.58
C ALA A 246 -6.36 -14.46 -5.97
N PRO A 247 -5.50 -14.85 -5.00
CA PRO A 247 -4.21 -15.42 -5.31
C PRO A 247 -4.34 -16.64 -6.22
N LYS A 248 -3.32 -16.86 -7.05
CA LYS A 248 -3.28 -18.01 -7.96
C LYS A 248 -3.51 -19.31 -7.20
N GLY A 249 -4.55 -20.06 -7.60
CA GLY A 249 -4.93 -21.32 -6.98
C GLY A 249 -6.00 -21.21 -5.90
N MET A 250 -6.53 -20.02 -5.62
CA MET A 250 -7.68 -19.81 -4.72
C MET A 250 -8.93 -19.39 -5.49
N GLU A 251 -10.08 -19.84 -5.00
CA GLU A 251 -11.38 -19.32 -5.46
C GLU A 251 -11.62 -17.91 -4.90
N ALA A 252 -12.27 -17.07 -5.70
CA ALA A 252 -12.65 -15.72 -5.31
C ALA A 252 -13.67 -15.73 -4.16
N LEU A 253 -13.54 -14.76 -3.26
CA LEU A 253 -14.45 -14.62 -2.13
C LEU A 253 -15.61 -13.67 -2.50
N ASP A 254 -16.62 -14.22 -3.16
CA ASP A 254 -17.74 -13.44 -3.71
C ASP A 254 -18.88 -13.20 -2.71
N ASN A 255 -19.14 -14.16 -1.82
CA ASN A 255 -20.22 -14.05 -0.84
C ASN A 255 -19.74 -13.51 0.51
N LEU A 256 -19.85 -12.20 0.69
CA LEU A 256 -19.45 -11.50 1.92
C LEU A 256 -20.58 -11.40 2.97
N LEU A 257 -21.79 -11.92 2.70
CA LEU A 257 -22.92 -11.86 3.63
C LEU A 257 -22.66 -12.58 4.97
N PRO A 258 -22.03 -13.78 5.00
CA PRO A 258 -21.72 -14.45 6.26
C PRO A 258 -20.74 -13.64 7.13
N TYR A 259 -19.74 -13.02 6.51
CA TYR A 259 -18.78 -12.13 7.18
C TYR A 259 -19.49 -10.93 7.80
N ARG A 260 -20.33 -10.25 7.01
CA ARG A 260 -21.14 -9.12 7.50
C ARG A 260 -22.02 -9.50 8.68
N SER A 261 -22.67 -10.66 8.63
CA SER A 261 -23.49 -11.13 9.73
C SER A 261 -22.69 -11.29 11.02
N LYS A 262 -21.46 -11.81 10.96
CA LYS A 262 -20.63 -12.01 12.16
C LYS A 262 -20.01 -10.71 12.68
N VAL A 263 -19.56 -9.83 11.79
CA VAL A 263 -19.04 -8.50 12.15
C VAL A 263 -20.14 -7.68 12.86
N ARG A 264 -21.39 -7.74 12.38
CA ARG A 264 -22.52 -6.99 12.97
C ARG A 264 -22.90 -7.39 14.40
N ASN A 265 -22.46 -8.55 14.87
CA ASN A 265 -22.67 -8.92 16.28
C ASN A 265 -21.94 -7.97 17.23
N PHE A 266 -20.87 -7.31 16.77
CA PHE A 266 -20.07 -6.39 17.59
C PHE A 266 -20.08 -4.95 17.06
N LEU A 267 -20.19 -4.78 15.72
CA LEU A 267 -20.26 -3.48 15.04
C LEU A 267 -21.51 -3.43 14.14
N PRO A 268 -22.70 -3.10 14.67
CA PRO A 268 -23.97 -3.25 13.95
C PRO A 268 -24.09 -2.41 12.67
N LYS A 269 -23.30 -1.32 12.55
CA LYS A 269 -23.25 -0.46 11.37
C LYS A 269 -22.35 -1.00 10.25
N ALA A 270 -21.80 -2.20 10.39
CA ALA A 270 -20.93 -2.76 9.38
C ALA A 270 -21.65 -3.02 8.05
N GLU A 271 -21.04 -2.62 6.94
CA GLU A 271 -21.58 -2.80 5.59
C GLU A 271 -20.55 -3.38 4.62
N ILE A 272 -21.03 -4.10 3.61
CA ILE A 272 -20.19 -4.53 2.49
C ILE A 272 -19.98 -3.33 1.58
N ILE A 273 -18.72 -2.98 1.34
CA ILE A 273 -18.36 -1.84 0.48
C ILE A 273 -17.83 -2.35 -0.87
N LYS A 274 -18.13 -1.61 -1.94
CA LYS A 274 -17.66 -1.87 -3.30
C LYS A 274 -16.65 -0.80 -3.70
N GLY A 275 -15.64 -1.16 -4.49
CA GLY A 275 -14.76 -0.20 -5.16
C GLY A 275 -13.38 0.02 -4.52
N GLU A 276 -12.49 0.62 -5.31
CA GLU A 276 -11.03 0.66 -5.13
C GLU A 276 -10.58 1.21 -3.77
N ALA A 277 -9.45 0.67 -3.29
CA ALA A 277 -8.70 1.18 -2.14
C ALA A 277 -8.40 2.69 -2.32
#